data_AF-A0A843A0Z1-F1
#
_entry.id   AF-A0A843A0Z1-F1
#
_cell.length_a   1.000
_cell.length_b   1.000
_cell.length_c   1.000
_cell.angle_alpha   90.00
_cell.angle_beta   90.00
_cell.angle_gamma   90.00
#
_symmetry.space_group_name_H-M   'P 1'
#
loop_
_entity.id
_entity.type
_entity.pdbx_description
1 polymer ?
#
loop_
_entity_poly.entity_id
_entity_poly.type
_entity_poly.pdbx_seq_one_letter_code
_entity_poly.pdbx_strand_id
1 'polypeptide(L)' 'MDITVIGNGSVDSNPEEPKYVNGAIVELNANADSGWIFSHWSGDLNGSTNPATIIILTFAVDRSFLD' A
#
# COMPACT_ATOMS: atom_id res chain seq x y z
N MET A 1 -8.12 -5.84 -2.06
CA MET A 1 -7.20 -4.85 -1.49
C MET A 1 -8.05 -3.66 -1.15
N ASP A 2 -7.94 -3.17 0.08
CA ASP A 2 -8.68 -2.00 0.53
C ASP A 2 -7.67 -0.88 0.82
N ILE A 3 -7.88 0.30 0.24
CA ILE A 3 -7.05 1.48 0.47
C ILE A 3 -7.87 2.47 1.28
N THR A 4 -7.32 2.89 2.43
CA THR A 4 -7.88 3.98 3.24
C THR A 4 -6.92 5.15 3.22
N VAL A 5 -7.39 6.31 2.78
CA VAL A 5 -6.63 7.57 2.81
C VAL A 5 -7.02 8.36 4.06
N ILE A 6 -6.04 8.68 4.90
CA ILE A 6 -6.21 9.57 6.05
C ILE A 6 -5.52 10.89 5.73
N GLY A 7 -6.27 11.99 5.69
CA GLY A 7 -5.77 13.30 5.25
C GLY A 7 -6.30 13.68 3.85
N ASN A 8 -5.56 14.53 3.13
CA ASN A 8 -5.91 14.93 1.76
C ASN A 8 -4.83 14.50 0.77
N GLY A 9 -5.27 13.86 -0.30
CA GLY A 9 -4.45 13.25 -1.34
C GLY A 9 -5.14 12.03 -1.96
N SER A 10 -4.42 11.32 -2.81
CA SER A 10 -4.87 10.08 -3.45
C SER A 10 -3.79 9.00 -3.39
N VAL A 11 -4.18 7.78 -3.73
CA VAL A 11 -3.24 6.67 -3.95
C VAL A 11 -3.54 6.08 -5.31
N ASP A 12 -2.54 6.05 -6.17
CA ASP A 12 -2.60 5.34 -7.45
C ASP A 12 -1.95 3.96 -7.30
N SER A 13 -2.47 2.97 -8.03
CA SER A 13 -1.93 1.61 -8.06
C SER A 13 -1.51 1.23 -9.48
N ASN A 14 -0.38 0.54 -9.62
CA ASN A 14 0.10 0.01 -10.89
C ASN A 14 0.48 -1.49 -10.76
N PRO A 15 -0.13 -2.39 -11.56
CA PRO A 15 -1.24 -2.13 -12.49
C PRO A 15 -2.50 -1.67 -11.74
N GLU A 16 -3.37 -0.89 -12.39
CA GLU A 16 -4.67 -0.52 -11.82
C GLU A 16 -5.70 -1.60 -12.17
N GLU A 17 -6.16 -2.34 -11.17
CA GLU A 17 -7.14 -3.42 -11.34
C GLU A 17 -8.27 -3.29 -10.31
N PRO A 18 -9.53 -3.62 -10.67
CA PRO A 18 -10.63 -3.63 -9.72
C PRO A 18 -10.47 -4.70 -8.64
N LYS A 19 -9.70 -5.77 -8.93
CA LYS A 19 -9.35 -6.84 -8.00
C LYS A 19 -7.99 -7.42 -8.33
N TYR A 20 -7.17 -7.62 -7.31
CA TYR A 20 -5.89 -8.31 -7.42
C TYR A 20 -6.00 -9.76 -6.98
N VAL A 21 -5.31 -10.65 -7.69
CA VAL A 21 -5.17 -12.06 -7.31
C VAL A 21 -4.05 -12.24 -6.28
N ASN A 22 -4.05 -13.39 -5.61
CA ASN A 22 -2.97 -13.76 -4.70
C ASN A 22 -1.62 -13.80 -5.45
N GLY A 23 -0.59 -13.22 -4.84
CA GLY A 23 0.75 -13.09 -5.42
C GLY A 23 0.90 -11.94 -6.40
N ALA A 24 -0.14 -11.13 -6.65
CA ALA A 24 -0.01 -9.93 -7.45
C ALA A 24 0.98 -8.94 -6.79
N ILE A 25 1.87 -8.37 -7.59
CA ILE A 25 2.80 -7.32 -7.18
C ILE A 25 2.21 -6.00 -7.67
N VAL A 26 1.98 -5.08 -6.74
CA VAL A 26 1.35 -3.79 -7.03
C VAL A 26 2.25 -2.68 -6.49
N GLU A 27 2.57 -1.71 -7.32
CA GLU A 27 3.21 -0.47 -6.89
C GLU A 27 2.14 0.56 -6.52
N LEU A 28 2.26 1.13 -5.33
CA LEU A 28 1.38 2.17 -4.82
C LEU A 28 2.14 3.49 -4.77
N ASN A 29 1.54 4.54 -5.32
CA ASN A 29 2.07 5.89 -5.26
C ASN A 29 1.07 6.78 -4.51
N ALA A 30 1.49 7.33 -3.36
CA ALA A 30 0.73 8.34 -2.64
C ALA A 30 1.00 9.72 -3.22
N ASN A 31 -0.07 10.39 -3.65
CA ASN A 31 -0.01 11.77 -4.14
C ASN A 31 -0.66 12.69 -3.10
N ALA A 32 0.13 13.46 -2.37
CA ALA A 32 -0.40 14.44 -1.44
C ALA A 32 -0.94 15.66 -2.19
N ASP A 33 -2.07 16.19 -1.73
CA ASP A 33 -2.62 17.45 -2.27
C ASP A 33 -1.76 18.65 -1.86
N SER A 34 -1.99 19.80 -2.50
CA SER A 34 -1.27 21.04 -2.19
C SER A 34 -1.36 21.40 -0.71
N GLY A 35 -0.20 21.64 -0.09
CA GLY A 35 -0.09 21.94 1.34
C GLY A 35 -0.08 20.72 2.27
N TRP A 36 -0.22 19.51 1.73
CA TRP A 36 -0.11 18.25 2.46
C TRP A 36 1.20 17.54 2.14
N ILE A 37 1.65 16.70 3.06
CA ILE A 37 2.83 15.85 2.89
C ILE A 37 2.42 14.43 3.22
N PHE A 38 2.82 13.49 2.36
CA PHE A 38 2.69 12.07 2.66
C PHE A 38 3.56 11.72 3.87
N SER A 39 2.93 11.21 4.93
CA SER A 39 3.62 10.89 6.18
C SER A 39 4.19 9.47 6.15
N HIS A 40 3.32 8.46 6.07
CA HIS A 40 3.70 7.06 6.01
C HIS A 40 2.53 6.16 5.58
N TRP A 41 2.86 4.94 5.19
CA TRP A 41 1.95 3.81 5.05
C TRP A 41 1.78 3.09 6.39
N SER A 42 0.63 2.46 6.59
CA SER A 42 0.36 1.57 7.72
C SER A 42 -0.57 0.42 7.31
N GLY A 43 -0.58 -0.66 8.11
CA GLY A 43 -1.33 -1.89 7.79
C GLY A 43 -0.41 -2.91 7.10
N ASP A 44 -0.88 -3.49 5.99
CA ASP A 44 -0.14 -4.50 5.22
C ASP A 44 1.14 -3.95 4.55
N LEU A 45 1.21 -2.62 4.41
CA LEU A 45 2.40 -1.88 4.02
C LEU A 45 2.76 -0.91 5.15
N ASN A 46 4.05 -0.75 5.44
CA ASN A 46 4.52 0.10 6.52
C ASN A 46 5.77 0.90 6.13
N GLY A 47 5.92 2.08 6.73
CA GLY A 47 7.05 2.99 6.49
C GLY A 47 6.70 4.13 5.54
N SER A 48 7.69 4.96 5.20
CA SER A 48 7.47 6.22 4.46
C SER A 48 8.01 6.20 3.03
N THR A 49 8.45 5.05 2.52
CA THR A 49 8.87 4.90 1.12
C THR A 49 7.69 5.19 0.19
N ASN A 50 7.89 6.04 -0.80
CA ASN A 50 6.86 6.39 -1.78
C ASN A 50 7.53 6.71 -3.14
N PRO A 51 7.20 5.99 -4.23
CA PRO A 51 6.24 4.88 -4.31
C PRO A 51 6.72 3.63 -3.56
N ALA A 52 5.78 2.75 -3.20
CA ALA A 52 6.04 1.52 -2.46
C ALA A 52 5.37 0.30 -3.09
N THR A 53 6.02 -0.85 -3.02
CA THR A 53 5.50 -2.10 -3.60
C THR A 53 4.91 -2.98 -2.51
N ILE A 54 3.72 -3.54 -2.78
CA ILE A 54 3.07 -4.54 -1.95
C ILE A 54 2.82 -5.84 -2.74
N ILE A 55 2.92 -6.98 -2.06
CA ILE A 55 2.53 -8.28 -2.60
C ILE A 55 1.17 -8.67 -1.99
N ILE A 56 0.16 -8.87 -2.82
CA ILE A 56 -1.19 -9.19 -2.36
C ILE A 56 -1.25 -10.64 -1.90
N LEU A 57 -1.38 -10.85 -0.59
CA LEU A 57 -1.52 -12.18 -0.02
C LEU A 57 -2.94 -12.38 0.54
N THR A 58 -3.66 -13.42 0.11
CA THR A 58 -5.04 -13.71 0.55
C THR A 58 -5.10 -14.08 2.04
N PHE A 59 -3.96 -14.48 2.59
CA PHE A 59 -3.71 -14.53 4.02
C PHE A 59 -2.34 -13.91 4.18
N ALA A 60 -2.25 -12.73 4.80
CA ALA A 60 -0.99 -12.34 5.42
C ALA A 60 -0.68 -13.45 6.43
N VAL A 61 0.08 -14.46 6.03
CA VAL A 61 0.65 -15.38 6.99
C VAL A 61 1.67 -14.51 7.71
N ASP A 62 1.31 -14.03 8.89
CA ASP A 62 2.26 -13.61 9.90
C ASP A 62 3.16 -14.82 10.17
N ARG A 63 4.19 -14.99 9.34
CA ARG A 63 5.30 -15.87 9.63
C ARG A 63 6.24 -15.06 10.50
N SER A 64 5.80 -14.84 11.73
CA SER A 64 6.70 -14.57 12.84
C SER A 64 7.58 -15.83 12.97
N PHE A 65 8.73 -15.81 12.32
CA PHE A 65 9.83 -16.68 12.70
C PHE A 65 10.33 -16.13 14.04
N LEU A 66 9.96 -16.81 15.13
CA LEU A 66 10.67 -16.69 16.40
C LEU A 66 12.03 -17.38 16.20
N ASP A 67 13.12 -16.66 16.42
CA ASP A 67 14.42 -17.28 16.75
C ASP A 67 14.36 -17.91 18.16
#